data_AF-A0A9Q0PQ88-F1
#
_entry.id   AF-A0A9Q0PQ88-F1
#
_cell.length_a   1.000
_cell.length_b   1.000
_cell.length_c   1.000
_cell.angle_alpha   90.00
_cell.angle_beta   90.00
_cell.angle_gamma   90.00
#
_symmetry.space_group_name_H-M   'P 1'
#
loop_
_entity.id
_entity.type
_entity.pdbx_description
1 polymer ?
#
loop_
_entity_poly.entity_id
_entity_poly.type
_entity_poly.pdbx_seq_one_letter_code
_entity_poly.pdbx_strand_id
1 'polypeptide(L)'
;MPSVQTSDLLVNMSSIPFLFDTVEHLLHVRGGQCKFILAYISRAKTIDSLIMKQAADHGMRIVEVTGTRSVVANLEGVIFEVTLQ
;
A
#
# COMPACT_ATOMS: atom_id res chain seq x y z
N MET A 1 -11.03 -16.63 -21.96
CA MET A 1 -10.92 -16.42 -20.50
C MET A 1 -9.81 -15.40 -20.31
N PRO A 2 -10.11 -14.11 -20.08
CA PRO A 2 -9.05 -13.12 -19.95
C PRO A 2 -8.34 -13.35 -18.62
N SER A 3 -7.05 -13.62 -18.71
CA SER A 3 -6.11 -13.67 -17.60
C SER A 3 -6.09 -12.32 -16.91
N VAL A 4 -6.57 -12.29 -15.67
CA VAL A 4 -6.44 -11.16 -14.75
C VAL A 4 -4.94 -10.82 -14.66
N GLN A 5 -4.54 -9.64 -15.14
CA GLN A 5 -3.22 -9.09 -14.86
C GLN A 5 -3.22 -8.67 -13.39
N THR A 6 -2.89 -9.61 -12.50
CA THR A 6 -2.48 -9.26 -11.15
C THR A 6 -1.17 -8.49 -11.28
N SER A 7 -1.17 -7.22 -10.86
CA SER A 7 0.07 -6.45 -10.73
C SER A 7 0.99 -7.18 -9.75
N ASP A 8 1.96 -7.94 -10.28
CA ASP A 8 2.96 -8.74 -9.57
C ASP A 8 3.96 -7.91 -8.74
N LEU A 9 3.68 -6.61 -8.50
CA LEU A 9 4.58 -5.72 -7.78
C LEU A 9 4.77 -6.14 -6.31
N LEU A 10 3.80 -6.85 -5.69
CA LEU A 10 3.85 -7.21 -4.27
C LEU A 10 4.62 -8.52 -3.96
N VAL A 11 5.16 -9.22 -4.97
CA VAL A 11 5.84 -10.51 -4.75
C VAL A 11 7.29 -10.33 -4.26
N ASN A 12 7.88 -9.15 -4.42
CA ASN A 12 9.25 -8.87 -3.98
C ASN A 12 9.24 -7.75 -2.92
N MET A 13 9.47 -8.08 -1.65
CA MET A 13 9.51 -7.09 -0.56
C MET A 13 10.53 -5.95 -0.80
N SER A 14 11.53 -6.17 -1.66
CA SER A 14 12.48 -5.12 -2.06
C SER A 14 11.89 -4.03 -2.97
N SER A 15 10.71 -4.25 -3.54
CA SER A 15 10.01 -3.24 -4.36
C SER A 15 9.20 -2.24 -3.55
N ILE A 16 8.88 -2.54 -2.29
CA ILE A 16 8.04 -1.69 -1.43
C ILE A 16 8.65 -0.29 -1.25
N PRO A 17 9.96 -0.13 -0.99
CA PRO A 17 10.56 1.21 -0.93
C PRO A 17 10.36 2.01 -2.23
N PHE A 18 10.64 1.42 -3.39
CA PHE A 18 10.47 2.09 -4.69
C PHE A 18 9.02 2.43 -5.01
N LEU A 19 8.06 1.62 -4.53
CA LEU A 19 6.64 1.94 -4.61
C LEU A 19 6.34 3.23 -3.84
N PHE A 20 6.88 3.37 -2.62
CA PHE A 20 6.68 4.57 -1.81
C PHE A 20 7.37 5.81 -2.38
N ASP A 21 8.57 5.68 -2.96
CA ASP A 21 9.22 6.77 -3.71
C ASP A 21 8.30 7.29 -4.84
N THR A 22 7.69 6.36 -5.58
CA THR A 22 6.79 6.68 -6.71
C THR A 22 5.51 7.36 -6.21
N VAL A 23 4.92 6.83 -5.14
CA VAL A 23 3.71 7.39 -4.52
C VAL A 23 3.98 8.80 -4.01
N GLU A 24 5.12 9.04 -3.38
CA GLU A 24 5.52 10.36 -2.90
C GLU A 24 5.55 11.35 -4.06
N HIS A 25 6.24 10.98 -5.13
CA HIS A 25 6.36 11.83 -6.31
C HIS A 25 4.98 12.16 -6.91
N LEU A 26 4.11 11.16 -7.06
CA LEU A 26 2.76 11.34 -7.60
C LEU A 26 1.87 12.22 -6.72
N LEU A 27 1.93 12.04 -5.40
CA LEU A 27 1.17 12.84 -4.45
C LEU A 27 1.64 14.31 -4.47
N HIS A 28 2.95 14.55 -4.57
CA HIS A 28 3.52 15.90 -4.66
C HIS A 28 3.17 16.60 -5.98
N VAL A 29 3.24 15.89 -7.11
CA VAL A 29 2.84 16.42 -8.43
C VAL A 29 1.37 16.87 -8.44
N ARG A 30 0.52 16.21 -7.65
CA ARG A 30 -0.89 16.54 -7.50
C ARG A 30 -1.16 17.53 -6.35
N GLY A 31 -0.11 18.05 -5.69
CA GLY A 31 -0.22 19.00 -4.59
C GLY A 31 -1.05 18.50 -3.40
N GLY A 32 -1.01 17.20 -3.11
CA GLY A 32 -1.80 16.58 -2.04
C GLY A 32 -3.31 16.50 -2.31
N GLN A 33 -3.77 16.84 -3.52
CA GLN A 33 -5.19 16.76 -3.90
C GLN A 33 -5.66 15.35 -4.28
N CYS A 34 -4.76 14.37 -4.29
CA CYS A 34 -5.11 12.98 -4.54
C CYS A 34 -4.71 12.11 -3.35
N LYS A 35 -5.35 10.93 -3.30
CA LYS A 35 -5.09 9.91 -2.30
C LYS A 35 -4.57 8.68 -3.00
N PHE A 36 -3.63 7.98 -2.36
CA PHE A 36 -3.17 6.68 -2.83
C PHE A 36 -3.86 5.58 -2.03
N ILE A 37 -4.41 4.58 -2.72
CA ILE A 37 -5.09 3.44 -2.10
C ILE A 37 -4.21 2.21 -2.25
N LEU A 38 -3.81 1.64 -1.12
CA LEU A 38 -2.98 0.43 -1.06
C LEU A 38 -3.81 -0.73 -0.53
N ALA A 39 -4.13 -1.67 -1.39
CA ALA A 39 -4.81 -2.91 -1.02
C ALA A 39 -3.86 -4.09 -1.19
N TYR A 40 -3.71 -4.91 -0.15
CA TYR A 40 -2.92 -6.14 -0.24
C TYR A 40 -3.46 -7.24 0.66
N ILE A 41 -3.07 -8.48 0.34
CA ILE A 41 -3.32 -9.67 1.16
C ILE A 41 -2.02 -9.98 1.90
N SER A 42 -2.03 -9.78 3.21
CA SER A 42 -0.91 -10.05 4.10
C SER A 42 -0.71 -11.56 4.23
N ARG A 43 0.41 -12.04 3.72
CA ARG A 43 0.91 -13.41 3.96
C ARG A 43 1.84 -13.47 5.18
N ALA A 44 2.30 -12.32 5.67
CA ALA A 44 3.23 -12.20 6.78
C ALA A 44 3.13 -10.80 7.43
N LYS A 45 3.07 -10.76 8.77
CA LYS A 45 3.03 -9.51 9.57
C LYS A 45 4.18 -8.54 9.27
N THR A 46 5.29 -9.03 8.72
CA THR A 46 6.46 -8.24 8.34
C THR A 46 6.16 -7.20 7.26
N ILE A 47 5.20 -7.47 6.38
CA ILE A 47 4.82 -6.55 5.29
C ILE A 47 4.17 -5.29 5.86
N ASP A 48 3.24 -5.44 6.81
CA ASP A 48 2.56 -4.33 7.49
C ASP A 48 3.58 -3.38 8.13
N SER A 49 4.55 -3.92 8.87
CA SER A 49 5.60 -3.12 9.52
C SER A 49 6.46 -2.35 8.51
N LEU A 50 6.79 -2.97 7.36
CA LEU A 50 7.59 -2.31 6.32
C LEU A 50 6.81 -1.18 5.65
N ILE A 51 5.53 -1.40 5.33
CA ILE A 51 4.64 -0.38 4.74
C ILE A 51 4.51 0.81 5.70
N MET A 52 4.26 0.56 6.99
CA MET A 52 4.15 1.63 8.00
C MET A 52 5.46 2.43 8.12
N LYS A 53 6.61 1.73 8.10
CA LYS A 53 7.92 2.39 8.12
C LYS A 53 8.12 3.27 6.88
N GLN A 54 7.87 2.74 5.69
CA GLN A 54 8.06 3.50 4.45
C GLN A 54 7.15 4.73 4.38
N ALA A 55 5.89 4.60 4.80
CA ALA A 55 4.99 5.76 4.90
C ALA A 55 5.55 6.85 5.83
N ALA A 56 6.06 6.47 7.01
CA ALA A 56 6.65 7.41 7.96
C ALA A 56 7.93 8.07 7.42
N ASP A 57 8.82 7.29 6.79
CA ASP A 57 10.08 7.78 6.21
C ASP A 57 9.84 8.83 5.10
N HIS A 58 8.72 8.76 4.39
CA HIS A 58 8.32 9.70 3.33
C HIS A 58 7.33 10.79 3.80
N GLY A 59 7.15 10.97 5.12
CA GLY A 59 6.23 12.00 5.65
C GLY A 59 4.77 11.78 5.25
N MET A 60 4.36 10.54 4.98
CA MET A 60 2.99 10.21 4.61
C MET A 60 2.18 9.75 5.82
N ARG A 61 0.90 10.09 5.82
CA ARG A 61 -0.09 9.49 6.71
C ARG A 61 -0.71 8.29 6.01
N ILE A 62 -0.64 7.13 6.67
CA ILE A 62 -1.29 5.90 6.26
C ILE A 62 -2.38 5.53 7.27
N VAL A 63 -3.59 5.24 6.80
CA VAL A 63 -4.75 4.91 7.64
C VAL A 63 -5.46 3.70 7.05
N GLU A 64 -5.74 2.71 7.90
CA GLU A 64 -6.58 1.59 7.49
C GLU A 64 -7.99 2.12 7.19
N VAL A 65 -8.53 1.77 6.02
CA VAL A 65 -9.92 2.09 5.69
C VAL A 65 -10.82 1.19 6.53
N THR A 66 -11.62 1.81 7.41
CA THR A 66 -12.46 1.10 8.38
C THR A 66 -13.35 0.06 7.71
N GLY A 67 -13.33 -1.16 8.25
CA GLY A 67 -14.15 -2.27 7.77
C GLY A 67 -13.59 -3.02 6.55
N THR A 68 -12.39 -2.69 6.08
CA THR A 68 -11.77 -3.38 4.94
C THR A 68 -10.88 -4.55 5.32
N ARG A 69 -10.41 -4.61 6.57
CA ARG A 69 -9.67 -5.77 7.06
C ARG A 69 -10.58 -6.99 7.13
N SER A 70 -10.25 -8.04 6.38
CA SER A 70 -11.05 -9.25 6.27
C SER A 70 -10.21 -10.46 5.89
N VAL A 71 -10.73 -11.66 6.16
CA VAL A 71 -10.07 -12.92 5.81
C VAL A 71 -10.49 -13.33 4.39
N VAL A 72 -9.53 -13.41 3.49
CA VAL A 72 -9.69 -13.87 2.10
C VAL A 72 -8.91 -15.18 1.94
N ALA A 73 -9.62 -16.31 1.81
CA ALA A 73 -9.02 -17.63 1.62
C ALA A 73 -7.91 -17.98 2.64
N ASN A 74 -8.18 -17.73 3.92
CA ASN A 74 -7.29 -17.93 5.09
C ASN A 74 -6.13 -16.93 5.24
N LEU A 75 -6.08 -15.89 4.41
CA LEU A 75 -5.10 -14.80 4.52
C LEU A 75 -5.81 -13.50 4.90
N GLU A 76 -5.15 -12.62 5.64
CA GLU A 76 -5.74 -11.33 6.03
C GLU A 76 -5.51 -10.31 4.91
N GLY A 77 -6.57 -9.78 4.33
CA GLY A 77 -6.53 -8.67 3.39
C GLY A 77 -6.91 -7.37 4.09
N VAL A 78 -6.31 -6.25 3.65
CA VAL A 78 -6.56 -4.92 4.22
C VAL A 78 -6.37 -3.84 3.16
N ILE A 79 -7.13 -2.75 3.28
CA ILE A 79 -7.00 -1.57 2.43
C ILE A 79 -6.55 -0.39 3.29
N PHE A 80 -5.52 0.31 2.82
CA PHE A 80 -5.00 1.53 3.41
C PHE A 80 -5.21 2.72 2.47
N GLU A 81 -5.53 3.86 3.08
CA GLU A 81 -5.47 5.17 2.45
C GLU A 81 -4.16 5.85 2.84
N VAL A 82 -3.44 6.36 1.85
CA VAL A 82 -2.16 7.07 2.00
C VAL A 82 -2.30 8.50 1.48
N THR A 83 -1.92 9.47 2.30
CA THR A 83 -1.96 10.91 2.00
C THR A 83 -0.67 11.59 2.43
N LEU A 84 -0.24 12.66 1.75
CA LEU A 84 0.84 13.52 2.26
C LEU A 84 0.41 14.20 3.57
N GLN A 85 1.36 14.39 4.50
CA GLN A 85 1.15 15.19 5.71
C GLN A 85 1.41 16.67 5.48
#